data_AF-A0A7S2UV09-F1
#
_entry.id   AF-A0A7S2UV09-F1
#
_cell.length_a   1.000
_cell.length_b   1.000
_cell.length_c   1.000
_cell.angle_alpha   90.00
_cell.angle_beta   90.00
_cell.angle_gamma   90.00
#
_symmetry.space_group_name_H-M   'P 1'
#
loop_
_entity.id
_entity.type
_entity.pdbx_description
1 polymer ?
#
loop_
_entity_poly.entity_id
_entity_poly.type
_entity_poly.pdbx_seq_one_letter_code
_entity_poly.pdbx_strand_id
1 'polypeptide(L)'
;VKQDLKNRLPLWFQDWTDGFNLKTVPAVMFLYFACLAPAVAFGGLSFVLTGGSLGIVEYLVSAGIGGMMYSFLCGQPMGLLAPTGLTLAFITSLYSFCQLQGL
;
A
#
# COMPACT_ATOMS: atom_id res chain seq x y z
N VAL A 1 3.83 22.67 -4.29
CA VAL A 1 2.42 22.22 -4.26
C VAL A 1 1.55 22.85 -5.35
N LYS A 2 1.27 24.17 -5.35
CA LYS A 2 0.41 24.80 -6.39
C LYS A 2 0.93 24.59 -7.82
N GLN A 3 2.25 24.72 -8.01
CA GLN A 3 2.89 24.50 -9.30
C GLN A 3 2.85 23.02 -9.73
N ASP A 4 3.06 22.09 -8.79
CA ASP A 4 3.00 20.65 -9.05
C ASP A 4 1.59 20.22 -9.48
N LEU A 5 0.57 20.77 -8.82
CA LEU A 5 -0.83 20.51 -9.16
C LEU A 5 -1.15 21.02 -10.57
N LYS A 6 -0.71 22.24 -10.90
CA LYS A 6 -0.90 22.83 -12.24
C LYS A 6 -0.23 21.99 -13.32
N ASN A 7 0.93 21.42 -13.03
CA ASN A 7 1.67 20.58 -13.97
C ASN A 7 1.07 19.16 -14.11
N ARG A 8 0.51 18.57 -13.03
CA ARG A 8 0.00 17.18 -13.04
C ARG A 8 -1.46 17.04 -13.46
N LEU A 9 -2.32 18.03 -13.18
CA LEU A 9 -3.74 18.01 -13.57
C LEU A 9 -4.02 17.66 -15.04
N PRO A 10 -3.31 18.23 -16.04
CA PRO A 10 -3.55 17.85 -17.44
C PRO A 10 -3.16 16.40 -17.74
N LEU A 11 -2.06 15.92 -17.12
CA LEU A 11 -1.58 14.54 -17.26
C LEU A 11 -2.55 13.53 -16.62
N TRP A 12 -3.24 13.92 -15.54
CA TRP A 12 -4.18 13.03 -14.86
C TRP A 12 -5.31 12.56 -15.77
N PHE A 13 -5.86 13.44 -16.60
CA PHE A 13 -6.90 13.05 -17.58
C PHE A 13 -6.32 12.18 -18.70
N GLN A 14 -5.09 12.47 -19.12
CA GLN A 14 -4.39 11.69 -20.14
C GLN A 14 -4.03 10.27 -19.66
N ASP A 15 -3.68 10.11 -18.38
CA ASP A 15 -3.36 8.81 -17.77
C ASP A 15 -4.52 7.80 -17.94
N TRP A 16 -5.77 8.26 -17.90
CA TRP A 16 -6.95 7.41 -18.14
C TRP A 16 -7.08 6.98 -19.60
N THR A 17 -6.87 7.90 -20.55
CA THR A 17 -6.95 7.56 -21.98
C THR A 17 -5.81 6.65 -22.42
N ASP A 18 -4.60 6.89 -21.91
CA ASP A 18 -3.41 6.11 -22.25
C ASP A 18 -3.41 4.74 -21.55
N GLY A 19 -4.06 4.63 -20.38
CA GLY A 19 -4.21 3.40 -19.62
C GLY A 19 -5.09 2.33 -20.27
N PHE A 20 -6.01 2.71 -21.18
CA PHE A 20 -6.88 1.79 -21.93
C PHE A 20 -6.14 1.08 -23.08
N ASN A 21 -5.09 0.33 -22.74
CA ASN A 21 -4.33 -0.50 -23.66
C ASN A 21 -4.48 -1.99 -23.31
N LEU A 22 -4.50 -2.88 -24.31
CA LEU A 22 -4.51 -4.34 -24.08
C LEU A 22 -3.31 -4.82 -23.25
N LYS A 23 -2.18 -4.12 -23.29
CA LYS A 23 -0.99 -4.46 -22.48
C LYS A 23 -1.17 -4.16 -20.98
N THR A 24 -2.14 -3.32 -20.61
CA THR A 24 -2.39 -2.96 -19.21
C THR A 24 -2.94 -4.14 -18.42
N VAL A 25 -3.78 -4.98 -19.03
CA VAL A 25 -4.40 -6.15 -18.38
C VAL A 25 -3.35 -7.14 -17.81
N PRO A 26 -2.37 -7.65 -18.59
CA PRO A 26 -1.36 -8.54 -18.05
C PRO A 26 -0.45 -7.86 -17.02
N ALA A 27 -0.17 -6.56 -17.18
CA ALA A 27 0.62 -5.79 -16.21
C ALA A 27 -0.09 -5.69 -14.85
N VAL A 28 -1.40 -5.41 -14.86
CA VAL A 28 -2.23 -5.36 -13.63
C VAL A 28 -2.26 -6.72 -12.94
N MET A 29 -2.48 -7.81 -13.70
CA MET A 29 -2.48 -9.16 -13.13
C MET A 29 -1.13 -9.52 -12.51
N PHE A 30 -0.03 -9.22 -13.19
CA PHE A 30 1.31 -9.45 -12.67
C PHE A 30 1.58 -8.66 -11.38
N LEU A 31 1.29 -7.35 -11.40
CA LEU A 31 1.49 -6.48 -10.24
C LEU A 31 0.60 -6.87 -9.05
N TYR A 32 -0.64 -7.30 -9.31
CA TYR A 32 -1.54 -7.76 -8.26
C TYR A 32 -0.91 -8.91 -7.47
N PHE A 33 -0.43 -9.97 -8.15
CA PHE A 33 0.22 -11.09 -7.46
C PHE A 33 1.57 -10.71 -6.85
N ALA A 34 2.35 -9.85 -7.51
CA ALA A 34 3.62 -9.37 -7.00
C ALA A 34 3.47 -8.59 -5.68
N CYS A 35 2.38 -7.82 -5.52
CA CYS A 35 2.08 -7.08 -4.29
C CYS A 35 1.30 -7.90 -3.26
N LEU A 36 0.48 -8.87 -3.69
CA LEU A 36 -0.33 -9.69 -2.80
C LEU A 36 0.54 -10.61 -1.93
N ALA A 37 1.54 -11.28 -2.52
CA ALA A 37 2.42 -12.20 -1.79
C ALA A 37 3.14 -11.56 -0.58
N PRO A 38 3.84 -10.41 -0.72
CA PRO A 38 4.46 -9.74 0.42
C PRO A 38 3.43 -9.16 1.40
N ALA A 39 2.27 -8.69 0.93
CA ALA A 39 1.22 -8.18 1.81
C ALA A 39 0.65 -9.27 2.73
N VAL A 40 0.43 -10.48 2.20
CA VAL A 40 0.00 -11.64 3.00
C VAL A 40 1.10 -12.08 3.96
N ALA A 41 2.36 -12.13 3.50
CA ALA A 41 3.49 -12.51 4.34
C ALA A 41 3.68 -11.55 5.53
N PHE A 42 3.70 -10.24 5.27
CA PHE A 42 3.82 -9.24 6.33
C PHE A 42 2.58 -9.15 7.23
N GLY A 43 1.38 -9.35 6.68
CA GLY A 43 0.16 -9.46 7.47
C GLY A 43 0.20 -10.64 8.44
N GLY A 44 0.71 -11.80 7.99
CA GLY A 44 0.86 -12.99 8.83
C GLY A 44 1.91 -12.79 9.93
N LEU A 45 3.05 -12.16 9.59
CA LEU A 45 4.06 -11.79 10.58
C LEU A 45 3.52 -10.80 11.61
N SER A 46 2.78 -9.78 11.17
CA SER A 46 2.15 -8.80 12.07
C SER A 46 1.17 -9.47 13.02
N PHE A 47 0.39 -10.44 12.56
CA PHE A 47 -0.55 -11.19 13.40
C PHE A 47 0.18 -11.92 14.54
N VAL A 48 1.28 -12.62 14.23
CA VAL A 48 2.06 -13.35 15.24
C VAL A 48 2.76 -12.39 16.20
N LEU A 49 3.36 -11.30 15.69
CA LEU A 49 4.14 -10.36 16.49
C LEU A 49 3.28 -9.45 17.39
N THR A 50 2.02 -9.24 17.04
CA THR A 50 1.07 -8.40 17.81
C THR A 50 0.09 -9.23 18.65
N GLY A 51 0.37 -10.52 18.85
CA GLY A 51 -0.50 -11.40 19.65
C GLY A 51 -1.92 -11.55 19.09
N GLY A 52 -2.09 -11.38 17.78
CA GLY A 52 -3.38 -11.41 17.10
C GLY A 52 -4.14 -10.09 17.03
N SER A 53 -3.56 -8.98 17.51
CA SER A 53 -4.20 -7.66 17.51
C SER A 53 -4.32 -7.04 16.11
N LEU A 54 -3.39 -7.36 15.20
CA LEU A 54 -3.43 -6.89 13.81
C LEU A 54 -3.38 -8.08 12.85
N GLY A 55 -4.51 -8.39 12.25
CA GLY A 55 -4.72 -9.52 11.36
C GLY A 55 -4.38 -9.27 9.89
N ILE A 56 -4.31 -10.37 9.14
CA ILE A 56 -4.00 -10.37 7.70
C ILE A 56 -5.05 -9.56 6.92
N VAL A 57 -6.33 -9.68 7.27
CA VAL A 57 -7.43 -9.01 6.55
C VAL A 57 -7.35 -7.50 6.72
N GLU A 58 -7.14 -7.00 7.94
CA GLU A 58 -7.00 -5.58 8.22
C GLU A 58 -5.78 -4.99 7.50
N TYR A 59 -4.70 -5.75 7.45
CA TYR A 59 -3.49 -5.40 6.72
C TYR A 59 -3.73 -5.27 5.22
N LEU A 60 -4.44 -6.23 4.62
CA LEU A 60 -4.79 -6.23 3.20
C LEU A 60 -5.73 -5.08 2.85
N VAL A 61 -6.74 -4.82 3.68
CA VAL A 61 -7.69 -3.71 3.49
C VAL A 61 -6.96 -2.37 3.58
N SER A 62 -6.07 -2.19 4.57
CA SER A 62 -5.25 -0.99 4.72
C SER A 62 -4.35 -0.75 3.51
N ALA A 63 -3.64 -1.78 3.04
CA ALA A 63 -2.78 -1.70 1.86
C ALA A 63 -3.60 -1.40 0.58
N GLY A 64 -4.78 -2.01 0.42
CA GLY A 64 -5.66 -1.81 -0.73
C GLY A 64 -6.23 -0.39 -0.78
N ILE A 65 -6.78 0.11 0.33
CA ILE A 65 -7.33 1.47 0.41
C ILE A 65 -6.21 2.51 0.24
N GLY A 66 -5.07 2.31 0.91
CA GLY A 66 -3.90 3.19 0.79
C GLY A 66 -3.36 3.25 -0.64
N GLY A 67 -3.29 2.09 -1.31
CA GLY A 67 -2.90 2.00 -2.72
C GLY A 67 -3.86 2.75 -3.65
N MET A 68 -5.18 2.56 -3.49
CA MET A 68 -6.18 3.28 -4.29
C MET A 68 -6.07 4.79 -4.08
N MET A 69 -6.03 5.26 -2.83
CA MET A 69 -5.90 6.68 -2.52
C MET A 69 -4.59 7.27 -3.08
N TYR A 70 -3.49 6.52 -3.01
CA TYR A 70 -2.22 6.93 -3.59
C TYR A 70 -2.34 7.07 -5.12
N SER A 71 -2.88 6.08 -5.82
CA SER A 71 -3.05 6.15 -7.29
C SER A 71 -3.86 7.37 -7.75
N PHE A 72 -4.88 7.78 -6.99
CA PHE A 72 -5.67 8.98 -7.32
C PHE A 72 -4.97 10.30 -7.03
N LEU A 73 -4.23 10.40 -5.93
CA LEU A 73 -3.72 11.67 -5.39
C LEU A 73 -2.22 11.89 -5.63
N CYS A 74 -1.47 10.88 -6.06
CA CYS A 74 -0.02 10.97 -6.17
C CYS A 74 0.45 11.84 -7.35
N GLY A 75 1.67 12.38 -7.21
CA GLY A 75 2.40 13.08 -8.27
C GLY A 75 3.02 12.16 -9.33
N GLN A 76 3.10 10.85 -9.07
CA GLN A 76 3.54 9.82 -10.03
C GLN A 76 2.85 8.47 -9.72
N PRO A 77 1.98 7.95 -10.61
CA PRO A 77 1.14 6.78 -10.34
C PRO A 77 1.88 5.45 -10.52
N MET A 78 3.11 5.50 -11.05
CA MET A 78 3.96 4.32 -11.26
C MET A 78 4.56 3.76 -9.95
N GLY A 79 4.45 4.50 -8.84
CA GLY A 79 4.93 4.06 -7.53
C GLY A 79 4.03 2.99 -6.92
N LEU A 80 4.62 1.92 -6.41
CA LEU A 80 3.90 0.85 -5.71
C LEU A 80 4.00 1.08 -4.20
N LEU A 81 2.85 1.29 -3.56
CA LEU A 81 2.78 1.36 -2.10
C LEU A 81 2.71 -0.05 -1.55
N ALA A 82 3.82 -0.54 -1.00
CA ALA A 82 3.88 -1.84 -0.35
C ALA A 82 4.36 -1.67 1.09
N PRO A 83 3.80 -2.45 2.03
CA PRO A 83 4.34 -2.51 3.37
C PRO A 83 5.78 -2.98 3.37
N THR A 84 6.60 -2.38 4.23
CA THR A 84 8.02 -2.70 4.34
C THR A 84 8.34 -3.27 5.73
N GLY A 85 9.45 -3.99 5.83
CA GLY A 85 9.91 -4.56 7.11
C GLY A 85 10.12 -3.51 8.21
N LEU A 86 10.47 -2.26 7.85
CA LEU A 86 10.60 -1.16 8.81
C LEU A 86 9.25 -0.79 9.44
N THR A 87 8.18 -0.78 8.66
CA THR A 87 6.82 -0.54 9.17
C THR A 87 6.41 -1.64 10.15
N LEU A 88 6.70 -2.91 9.82
CA LEU A 88 6.43 -4.03 10.72
C LEU A 88 7.26 -3.96 12.02
N ALA A 89 8.54 -3.63 11.92
CA ALA A 89 9.42 -3.46 13.08
C ALA A 89 8.92 -2.34 13.99
N PHE A 90 8.44 -1.24 13.41
CA PHE A 90 7.84 -0.15 14.16
C PHE A 90 6.57 -0.59 14.89
N ILE A 91 5.62 -1.24 14.20
CA ILE A 91 4.37 -1.74 14.80
C ILE A 91 4.66 -2.71 15.95
N THR A 92 5.61 -3.63 15.77
CA THR A 92 6.00 -4.61 16.79
C THR A 92 6.63 -3.94 18.01
N SER A 93 7.50 -2.95 17.78
CA SER A 93 8.12 -2.17 18.86
C SER A 93 7.07 -1.38 19.64
N LEU A 94 6.10 -0.78 18.95
CA LEU A 94 5.01 -0.03 19.55
C LEU A 94 4.08 -0.95 20.35
N TYR A 95 3.74 -2.12 19.82
CA TYR A 95 2.97 -3.14 20.54
C TYR A 95 3.68 -3.57 21.83
N SER A 96 4.98 -3.86 21.74
CA SER A 96 5.79 -4.23 22.91
C SER A 96 5.85 -3.11 23.95
N PHE A 97 5.96 -1.85 23.50
CA PHE A 97 5.94 -0.69 24.39
C PHE A 97 4.61 -0.54 25.12
N CYS A 98 3.48 -0.67 24.43
CA CYS A 98 2.15 -0.61 25.06
C CYS A 98 1.96 -1.72 26.09
N GLN A 99 2.36 -2.95 25.77
CA GLN A 99 2.29 -4.07 26.70
C GLN A 99 3.14 -3.85 27.97
N LEU A 100 4.33 -3.25 27.84
CA LEU A 100 5.16 -2.88 28.99
C LEU A 100 4.51 -1.82 29.89
N GLN A 101 3.68 -0.95 29.33
CA GLN A 101 2.92 0.07 30.06
C GLN A 101 1.59 -0.46 30.63
N GLY A 102 1.23 -1.73 30.36
CA GLY A 102 -0.03 -2.34 30.79
C GLY A 102 -1.25 -1.88 30.00
N LEU A 103 -1.04 -1.40 28.76
CA LEU A 103 -2.08 -1.02 27.79
C LEU A 103 -2.39 -2.17 26.82
#